data_AF-X1DET1-F1
#
_entry.id   AF-X1DET1-F1
#
_cell.length_a   1.000
_cell.length_b   1.000
_cell.length_c   1.000
_cell.angle_alpha   90.00
_cell.angle_beta   90.00
_cell.angle_gamma   90.00
#
_symmetry.space_group_name_H-M   'P 1'
#
loop_
_entity.id
_entity.type
_entity.pdbx_description
1 polymer ?
#
loop_
_entity_poly.entity_id
_entity_poly.type
_entity_poly.pdbx_seq_one_letter_code
_entity_poly.pdbx_strand_id
1 'polypeptide(L)' 'DYFYQKKGIVVIEWAEKMEDLLPAEYLKVELEVVDLFKRRIALRAYGSFYRRVIEKMKKGGYFVASGY' A
#
# COMPACT_ATOMS: atom_id res chain seq x y z
N ASP A 1 4.85 23.20 -16.90
CA ASP A 1 3.58 22.59 -17.30
C ASP A 1 3.47 21.06 -17.22
N TYR A 2 4.54 20.26 -17.34
CA TYR A 2 4.39 18.78 -17.37
C TYR A 2 4.23 18.09 -15.98
N PHE A 3 4.67 18.75 -14.91
CA PHE A 3 4.61 18.20 -13.54
C PHE A 3 3.32 18.56 -12.78
N TYR A 4 2.68 19.69 -13.11
CA TYR A 4 1.58 20.25 -12.31
C TYR A 4 0.18 19.79 -12.75
N GLN A 5 0.07 18.99 -13.82
CA GLN A 5 -1.22 18.56 -14.38
C GLN A 5 -1.59 17.09 -14.09
N LYS A 6 -0.77 16.31 -13.38
CA LYS A 6 -1.09 14.90 -13.06
C LYS A 6 -1.29 14.68 -11.57
N LYS A 7 -2.54 14.44 -11.16
CA LYS A 7 -2.87 13.72 -9.92
C LYS A 7 -2.44 12.26 -10.08
N GLY A 8 -1.14 12.01 -9.95
CA GLY A 8 -0.54 10.68 -10.05
C GLY A 8 -0.53 9.95 -8.71
N ILE A 9 -0.22 8.66 -8.75
CA ILE A 9 0.14 7.86 -7.58
C ILE A 9 1.65 7.82 -7.52
N VAL A 10 2.23 8.10 -6.34
CA VAL A 10 3.66 7.95 -6.08
C VAL A 10 3.87 6.62 -5.36
N VAL A 11 4.83 5.83 -5.84
CA VAL A 11 5.29 4.60 -5.18
C VAL A 11 6.70 4.87 -4.67
N ILE A 12 6.94 4.58 -3.40
CA ILE A 12 8.21 4.80 -2.72
C ILE A 12 8.72 3.42 -2.28
N GLU A 13 9.87 3.01 -2.80
CA GLU A 13 10.59 1.83 -2.31
C GLU A 13 11.47 2.20 -1.11
N TRP A 14 11.75 1.23 -0.24
CA TRP A 14 12.55 1.43 0.99
C TRP A 14 12.04 2.60 1.87
N ALA A 15 10.72 2.77 1.92
CA ALA A 15 10.06 3.87 2.61
C ALA A 15 10.39 3.94 4.12
N GLU A 16 10.76 2.82 4.73
CA GLU A 16 11.23 2.73 6.11
C GLU A 16 12.54 3.50 6.36
N LYS A 17 13.28 3.87 5.32
CA LYS A 17 14.47 4.73 5.43
C LYS A 17 14.15 6.22 5.53
N MET A 18 12.90 6.60 5.30
CA MET A 18 12.45 8.00 5.25
C MET A 18 11.08 8.19 5.93
N GLU A 19 10.83 7.48 7.03
CA GLU A 19 9.53 7.50 7.71
C GLU A 19 9.07 8.91 8.10
N ASP A 20 10.00 9.76 8.54
CA ASP A 20 9.74 11.16 8.92
C ASP A 20 9.32 12.05 7.74
N LEU A 21 9.59 11.63 6.51
CA LEU A 21 9.26 12.35 5.28
C LEU A 21 7.99 11.82 4.60
N LEU A 22 7.39 10.77 5.15
CA LEU A 22 6.15 10.22 4.59
C LEU A 22 4.99 11.22 4.79
N PRO A 23 4.06 11.29 3.82
CA PRO A 23 2.87 12.11 3.98
C PRO A 23 2.00 11.57 5.14
N ALA A 24 1.14 12.42 5.70
CA ALA A 24 0.24 12.02 6.78
C ALA A 24 -0.76 10.90 6.39
N GLU A 25 -1.11 10.81 5.10
CA GLU A 25 -1.92 9.71 4.55
C GLU A 25 -1.13 8.96 3.47
N TYR A 26 -1.02 7.63 3.60
CA TYR A 26 -0.40 6.74 2.62
C TYR A 26 -0.94 5.31 2.76
N LEU A 27 -0.71 4.50 1.72
CA LEU A 27 -0.89 3.05 1.79
C LEU A 27 0.48 2.41 1.97
N LYS A 28 0.71 1.76 3.10
CA LYS A 28 1.90 0.93 3.30
C LYS A 28 1.69 -0.41 2.60
N VAL A 29 2.67 -0.81 1.81
CA VAL A 29 2.74 -2.12 1.14
C VAL A 29 3.99 -2.82 1.67
N GLU A 30 3.80 -4.00 2.25
CA GLU A 30 4.91 -4.80 2.78
C GLU A 30 4.93 -6.15 2.06
N LEU A 31 6.11 -6.55 1.59
CA LEU A 31 6.33 -7.82 0.90
C LEU A 31 7.24 -8.70 1.77
N GLU A 32 6.77 -9.90 2.08
CA GLU A 32 7.51 -10.88 2.87
C GLU A 32 7.72 -12.14 2.03
N VAL A 33 8.94 -12.68 2.06
CA VAL A 33 9.27 -13.97 1.45
C VAL A 33 8.77 -15.09 2.36
N VAL A 34 7.79 -15.86 1.88
CA VAL A 34 7.26 -17.02 2.61
C VAL A 34 8.03 -18.29 2.24
N ASP A 35 8.23 -18.51 0.94
CA ASP A 35 9.07 -19.59 0.39
C ASP A 35 9.58 -19.22 -1.02
N LEU A 36 10.13 -20.16 -1.78
CA LEU A 36 10.64 -19.90 -3.14
C LEU A 36 9.58 -19.39 -4.11
N PHE A 37 8.33 -19.79 -3.95
CA PHE A 37 7.22 -19.51 -4.88
C PHE A 37 6.10 -18.66 -4.28
N LYS A 38 6.14 -18.39 -2.97
CA LYS A 38 5.12 -17.62 -2.25
C LYS A 38 5.68 -16.34 -1.65
N ARG A 39 4.89 -15.28 -1.77
CA ARG A 39 5.10 -14.00 -1.08
C ARG A 39 3.83 -13.67 -0.31
N ARG A 40 3.98 -13.09 0.88
CA ARG A 40 2.88 -12.45 1.59
C ARG A 40 2.95 -10.96 1.29
N ILE A 41 1.84 -10.39 0.85
CA ILE A 41 1.70 -8.95 0.62
C ILE A 41 0.71 -8.42 1.66
N ALA A 42 1.18 -7.54 2.53
CA ALA A 42 0.35 -6.87 3.53
C ALA A 42 0.09 -5.42 3.11
N LEU A 43 -1.18 -4.99 3.15
CA LEU A 43 -1.59 -3.63 2.89
C LEU A 43 -2.12 -3.00 4.19
N ARG A 44 -1.55 -1.85 4.58
CA ARG A 44 -1.99 -1.09 5.75
C ARG A 44 -2.27 0.35 5.37
N ALA A 45 -3.49 0.81 5.67
CA ALA A 45 -3.89 2.19 5.38
C ALA A 45 -3.56 3.13 6.54
N TYR A 46 -2.87 4.22 6.22
CA TYR A 46 -2.72 5.40 7.06
C TYR A 46 -3.55 6.51 6.44
N GLY A 47 -4.51 7.05 7.21
CA GLY A 47 -5.45 8.05 6.70
C GLY A 47 -6.80 7.51 6.24
N SER A 48 -7.77 8.41 6.13
CA SER A 48 -9.16 8.05 5.81
C SER A 48 -9.34 7.63 4.35
N PHE A 49 -8.55 8.23 3.45
CA PHE A 49 -8.63 7.93 2.02
C PHE A 49 -8.24 6.49 1.75
N TYR A 50 -7.08 6.05 2.24
CA TYR A 50 -6.57 4.71 2.00
C TYR A 50 -7.35 3.62 2.73
N ARG A 51 -8.02 3.93 3.86
CA ARG A 51 -8.97 2.99 4.48
C ARG A 51 -10.13 2.68 3.54
N ARG A 52 -10.70 3.70 2.89
CA ARG A 52 -11.76 3.51 1.89
C ARG A 52 -11.28 2.71 0.68
N VAL A 53 -10.02 2.86 0.28
CA VAL A 53 -9.41 2.06 -0.79
C VAL A 53 -9.34 0.59 -0.40
N ILE A 54 -8.82 0.26 0.79
CA ILE A 54 -8.76 -1.13 1.28
C ILE A 54 -10.17 -1.74 1.37
N GLU A 55 -11.16 -1.01 1.88
CA GLU A 55 -12.53 -1.52 1.97
C GLU A 55 -13.16 -1.80 0.61
N LYS A 56 -12.91 -0.96 -0.40
CA LYS A 56 -13.33 -1.24 -1.79
C LYS A 56 -12.63 -2.48 -2.34
N MET A 57 -11.35 -2.66 -2.04
CA MET A 57 -10.61 -3.83 -2.50
C MET A 57 -11.08 -5.12 -1.82
N LYS A 58 -11.44 -5.09 -0.53
CA LYS A 58 -12.06 -6.24 0.16
C LYS A 58 -13.39 -6.64 -0.48
N LYS A 59 -14.26 -5.67 -0.74
CA LYS A 59 -15.55 -5.91 -1.40
C LYS A 59 -15.39 -6.47 -2.82
N GLY A 60 -14.31 -6.11 -3.50
CA GLY A 60 -13.97 -6.63 -4.83
C GLY A 60 -13.32 -8.01 -4.84
N GLY A 61 -13.06 -8.63 -3.68
CA GLY A 61 -12.46 -9.97 -3.60
C GLY A 61 -10.97 -10.02 -3.93
N TYR A 62 -10.25 -8.89 -3.88
CA TYR A 62 -8.81 -8.85 -4.19
C TYR A 62 -7.91 -9.33 -3.05
N PHE A 63 -8.49 -9.68 -1.90
CA PHE A 63 -7.76 -10.25 -0.76
C PHE A 63 -8.28 -11.63 -0.42
N VAL A 64 -7.35 -12.55 -0.23
CA VAL A 64 -7.61 -13.82 0.42
C VAL A 64 -7.15 -13.67 1.87
N ALA A 65 -8.00 -13.99 2.84
CA ALA A 65 -7.59 -14.03 4.24
C ALA A 65 -6.46 -15.06 4.38
N SER A 66 -5.28 -14.61 4.78
CA SER A 66 -4.20 -15.47 5.23
C SER A 66 -4.64 -16.07 6.57
N GLY A 67 -5.34 -17.19 6.54
CA GLY A 67 -5.51 -18.04 7.72
C GLY A 67 -4.14 -18.50 8.19
N TYR A 68 -3.85 -18.30 9.47
CA TYR A 68 -2.78 -19.00 10.16
C TYR A 68 -3.23 -20.42 10.49
#